data_AF-A0A2Z4Y3L3-F1
#
_entry.id   AF-A0A2Z4Y3L3-F1
#
_cell.length_a   1.000
_cell.length_b   1.000
_cell.length_c   1.000
_cell.angle_alpha   90.00
_cell.angle_beta   90.00
_cell.angle_gamma   90.00
#
_symmetry.space_group_name_H-M   'P 1'
#
loop_
_entity.id
_entity.type
_entity.pdbx_description
1 polymer ?
#
loop_
_entity_poly.entity_id
_entity_poly.type
_entity_poly.pdbx_seq_one_letter_code
_entity_poly.pdbx_strand_id
1 'polypeptide(L)'
;MKKRLLRGRVIDPPPVGPGWKVADLVDECFLAYNAARLREAAQLLVTKCLNEDVTIGMTLTGALTPAGLGVSCIIPLIEAGFVDWIISTGANLYHDTHFGLGLPLHVGRPNVDDVTLRKEGVVRIYDILFDYNVLLRTDEFFRRIFDAPEFQRTMGTAEFHYLCGKYIAERERVLGQKKRSLLSVAYEYGVPVYTSSPGDSSIGMNIAEKYFTGSKLRIDPIYDVNETTAIVLATKRGGGKSAVWILGGGSPKNFALQTEPQIQEVLKIDEKGHDYFIQITDARPDTGGLSGATPSEAVSWGKIDPAQLPDTVVCYCDSTIALPLLTAYALERHAPRRHKRLYERRGEFMQLLEREFHLAQKREARRKKRIKK
;
A
#
# COMPACT_ATOMS: atom_id res chain seq x y z
N MET A 1 -24.14 -18.70 -29.77
CA MET A 1 -24.08 -18.40 -28.32
C MET A 1 -23.29 -19.47 -27.54
N LYS A 2 -23.70 -20.75 -27.53
CA LYS A 2 -23.01 -21.85 -26.80
C LYS A 2 -21.50 -21.97 -27.09
N LYS A 3 -21.07 -21.97 -28.36
CA LYS A 3 -19.64 -22.00 -28.74
C LYS A 3 -18.83 -20.83 -28.18
N ARG A 4 -19.45 -19.65 -28.02
CA ARG A 4 -18.81 -18.46 -27.43
C ARG A 4 -18.66 -18.58 -25.91
N LEU A 5 -19.60 -19.26 -25.24
CA LEU A 5 -19.55 -19.49 -23.79
C LEU A 5 -18.54 -20.59 -23.42
N LEU A 6 -18.35 -21.59 -24.28
CA LEU A 6 -17.42 -22.72 -24.09
C LEU A 6 -16.04 -22.49 -24.73
N ARG A 7 -15.63 -21.24 -24.94
CA ARG A 7 -14.33 -20.89 -25.56
C ARG A 7 -13.16 -20.86 -24.57
N GLY A 8 -13.44 -21.01 -23.27
CA GLY A 8 -12.42 -20.98 -22.22
C GLY A 8 -11.50 -22.20 -22.28
N ARG A 9 -10.34 -22.10 -21.62
CA ARG A 9 -9.42 -23.23 -21.45
C ARG A 9 -10.16 -24.42 -20.82
N VAL A 10 -9.99 -25.60 -21.39
CA VAL A 10 -10.52 -26.85 -20.81
C VAL A 10 -9.85 -27.10 -19.46
N ILE A 11 -10.63 -27.51 -18.46
CA ILE A 11 -10.10 -27.88 -17.14
C ILE A 11 -9.46 -29.26 -17.26
N ASP A 12 -8.19 -29.26 -17.63
CA ASP A 12 -7.34 -30.44 -17.73
C ASP A 12 -5.88 -30.01 -17.47
N PRO A 13 -5.53 -29.63 -16.23
CA PRO A 13 -4.18 -29.21 -15.91
C PRO A 13 -3.23 -30.43 -15.92
N PRO A 14 -1.98 -30.28 -16.37
CA PRO A 14 -1.01 -31.35 -16.23
C PRO A 14 -0.68 -31.62 -14.75
N PRO A 15 -0.23 -32.84 -14.40
CA PRO A 15 0.18 -33.15 -13.03
C PRO A 15 1.33 -32.23 -12.57
N VAL A 16 1.21 -31.70 -11.35
CA VAL A 16 2.27 -30.88 -10.74
C VAL A 16 3.47 -31.77 -10.44
N GLY A 17 4.64 -31.39 -10.97
CA GLY A 17 5.88 -32.15 -10.82
C GLY A 17 7.00 -31.35 -10.14
N PRO A 18 8.11 -32.01 -9.78
CA PRO A 18 9.30 -31.32 -9.28
C PRO A 18 9.88 -30.36 -10.32
N GLY A 19 10.44 -29.23 -9.86
CA GLY A 19 11.09 -28.22 -10.71
C GLY A 19 10.15 -27.16 -11.31
N TRP A 20 8.85 -27.28 -11.10
CA TRP A 20 7.88 -26.26 -11.51
C TRP A 20 8.15 -24.93 -10.81
N LYS A 21 8.16 -23.84 -11.57
CA LYS A 21 8.18 -22.50 -10.99
C LYS A 21 6.80 -22.16 -10.45
N VAL A 22 6.76 -21.28 -9.46
CA VAL A 22 5.50 -20.74 -8.92
C VAL A 22 4.67 -20.10 -10.04
N ALA A 23 5.31 -19.42 -10.99
CA ALA A 23 4.62 -18.81 -12.10
C ALA A 23 3.90 -19.85 -13.00
N ASP A 24 4.54 -20.98 -13.26
CA ASP A 24 3.95 -22.06 -14.07
C ASP A 24 2.78 -22.73 -13.32
N LEU A 25 2.90 -22.92 -12.00
CA LEU A 25 1.81 -23.42 -11.16
C LEU A 25 0.57 -22.52 -11.25
N VAL A 26 0.79 -21.20 -11.19
CA VAL A 26 -0.29 -20.20 -11.29
C VAL A 26 -0.92 -20.20 -12.70
N ASP A 27 -0.12 -20.26 -13.76
CA ASP A 27 -0.67 -20.24 -15.13
C ASP A 27 -1.43 -21.54 -15.49
N GLU A 28 -0.90 -22.70 -15.07
CA GLU A 28 -1.38 -24.00 -15.50
C GLU A 28 -2.45 -24.61 -14.59
N CYS A 29 -2.35 -24.44 -13.27
CA CYS A 29 -3.19 -25.17 -12.31
C CYS A 29 -4.30 -24.32 -11.69
N PHE A 30 -4.16 -22.99 -11.66
CA PHE A 30 -5.12 -22.11 -10.98
C PHE A 30 -6.31 -21.80 -11.89
N LEU A 31 -7.07 -22.83 -12.25
CA LEU A 31 -8.06 -22.79 -13.33
C LEU A 31 -9.48 -22.35 -12.92
N ALA A 32 -9.85 -22.46 -11.64
CA ALA A 32 -11.19 -22.13 -11.14
C ALA A 32 -11.20 -21.44 -9.77
N TYR A 33 -12.34 -20.83 -9.40
CA TYR A 33 -12.60 -20.20 -8.10
C TYR A 33 -11.55 -19.13 -7.71
N ASN A 34 -11.22 -19.01 -6.42
CA ASN A 34 -10.25 -18.02 -5.94
C ASN A 34 -8.83 -18.27 -6.46
N ALA A 35 -8.48 -19.52 -6.81
CA ALA A 35 -7.24 -19.81 -7.51
C ALA A 35 -7.22 -19.11 -8.88
N ALA A 36 -8.27 -19.26 -9.70
CA ALA A 36 -8.40 -18.49 -10.94
C ALA A 36 -8.39 -16.98 -10.72
N ARG A 37 -9.02 -16.50 -9.63
CA ARG A 37 -8.94 -15.08 -9.29
C ARG A 37 -7.51 -14.63 -9.02
N LEU A 38 -6.71 -15.43 -8.32
CA LEU A 38 -5.30 -15.11 -8.06
C LEU A 38 -4.49 -15.12 -9.35
N ARG A 39 -4.70 -16.11 -10.24
CA ARG A 39 -4.04 -16.14 -11.55
C ARG A 39 -4.39 -14.91 -12.37
N GLU A 40 -5.65 -14.52 -12.42
CA GLU A 40 -6.07 -13.33 -13.16
C GLU A 40 -5.51 -12.04 -12.54
N ALA A 41 -5.36 -11.96 -11.21
CA ALA A 41 -4.66 -10.87 -10.56
C ALA A 41 -3.17 -10.82 -10.96
N ALA A 42 -2.50 -11.98 -10.99
CA ALA A 42 -1.10 -12.11 -11.39
C ALA A 42 -0.89 -11.68 -12.86
N GLN A 43 -1.77 -12.14 -13.75
CA GLN A 43 -1.74 -11.80 -15.16
C GLN A 43 -2.07 -10.33 -15.40
N LEU A 44 -3.08 -9.76 -14.71
CA LEU A 44 -3.39 -8.33 -14.78
C LEU A 44 -2.21 -7.48 -14.31
N LEU A 45 -1.58 -7.87 -13.18
CA LEU A 45 -0.40 -7.20 -12.65
C LEU A 45 0.71 -7.15 -13.71
N VAL A 46 1.11 -8.30 -14.25
CA VAL A 46 2.25 -8.40 -15.17
C VAL A 46 1.96 -7.83 -16.55
N THR A 47 0.79 -8.08 -17.12
CA THR A 47 0.51 -7.72 -18.53
C THR A 47 0.01 -6.29 -18.70
N LYS A 48 -0.48 -5.66 -17.63
CA LYS A 48 -1.03 -4.29 -17.68
C LYS A 48 -0.42 -3.39 -16.61
N CYS A 49 -0.55 -3.73 -15.33
CA CYS A 49 -0.16 -2.82 -14.26
C CYS A 49 1.34 -2.50 -14.26
N LEU A 50 2.19 -3.48 -14.59
CA LEU A 50 3.65 -3.30 -14.62
C LEU A 50 4.18 -2.63 -15.90
N ASN A 51 3.32 -2.12 -16.78
CA ASN A 51 3.80 -1.29 -17.89
C ASN A 51 4.44 0.02 -17.37
N GLU A 52 5.42 0.55 -18.11
CA GLU A 52 6.23 1.72 -17.70
C GLU A 52 5.39 3.00 -17.51
N ASP A 53 4.29 3.15 -18.27
CA ASP A 53 3.37 4.29 -18.21
C ASP A 53 2.39 4.22 -17.02
N VAL A 54 2.40 3.15 -16.23
CA VAL A 54 1.50 2.96 -15.10
C VAL A 54 2.17 3.33 -13.78
N THR A 55 1.50 4.14 -12.96
CA THR A 55 1.89 4.43 -11.57
C THR A 55 1.07 3.55 -10.62
N ILE A 56 1.75 2.76 -9.79
CA ILE A 56 1.14 1.74 -8.92
C ILE A 56 1.18 2.18 -7.46
N GLY A 57 -0.01 2.36 -6.87
CA GLY A 57 -0.19 2.52 -5.43
C GLY A 57 -0.49 1.19 -4.76
N MET A 58 0.26 0.83 -3.72
CA MET A 58 0.02 -0.37 -2.93
C MET A 58 -0.59 0.00 -1.57
N THR A 59 -1.59 -0.76 -1.10
CA THR A 59 -2.15 -0.56 0.25
C THR A 59 -1.90 -1.77 1.15
N LEU A 60 -1.48 -1.53 2.39
CA LEU A 60 -1.12 -2.55 3.37
C LEU A 60 -2.01 -2.50 4.61
N THR A 61 -2.84 -3.53 4.79
CA THR A 61 -3.72 -3.71 5.96
C THR A 61 -3.58 -5.10 6.55
N GLY A 62 -3.84 -5.24 7.85
CA GLY A 62 -3.58 -6.46 8.62
C GLY A 62 -2.15 -6.48 9.16
N ALA A 63 -1.71 -7.62 9.67
CA ALA A 63 -0.39 -7.81 10.27
C ALA A 63 0.63 -8.36 9.25
N LEU A 64 0.89 -7.61 8.17
CA LEU A 64 1.70 -8.09 7.03
C LEU A 64 3.20 -8.01 7.30
N THR A 65 3.68 -6.85 7.75
CA THR A 65 5.11 -6.67 8.06
C THR A 65 5.58 -7.52 9.24
N PRO A 66 4.86 -7.66 10.38
CA PRO A 66 5.30 -8.59 11.44
C PRO A 66 5.28 -10.05 10.99
N ALA A 67 4.46 -10.43 10.00
CA ALA A 67 4.48 -11.74 9.35
C ALA A 67 5.68 -11.93 8.40
N GLY A 68 6.58 -10.95 8.31
CA GLY A 68 7.79 -10.99 7.48
C GLY A 68 7.57 -10.60 6.01
N LEU A 69 6.36 -10.23 5.60
CA LEU A 69 6.05 -9.89 4.20
C LEU A 69 6.70 -8.58 3.73
N GLY A 70 7.09 -7.69 4.66
CA GLY A 70 7.94 -6.54 4.36
C GLY A 70 9.24 -7.00 3.69
N VAL A 71 9.97 -7.88 4.36
CA VAL A 71 11.26 -8.40 3.90
C VAL A 71 11.12 -9.36 2.72
N SER A 72 10.18 -10.31 2.80
CA SER A 72 10.10 -11.39 1.82
C SER A 72 9.42 -11.00 0.51
N CYS A 73 8.58 -9.97 0.51
CA CYS A 73 7.75 -9.63 -0.64
C CYS A 73 7.84 -8.15 -1.03
N ILE A 74 7.52 -7.24 -0.11
CA ILE A 74 7.32 -5.82 -0.44
C ILE A 74 8.65 -5.16 -0.82
N ILE A 75 9.74 -5.46 -0.08
CA ILE A 75 11.09 -4.97 -0.42
C ILE A 75 11.48 -5.39 -1.84
N PRO A 76 11.51 -6.69 -2.22
CA PRO A 76 11.80 -7.10 -3.60
C PRO A 76 10.94 -6.41 -4.66
N LEU A 77 9.65 -6.16 -4.39
CA LEU A 77 8.76 -5.44 -5.30
C LEU A 77 9.16 -3.96 -5.46
N ILE A 78 9.57 -3.30 -4.38
CA ILE A 78 10.10 -1.92 -4.45
C ILE A 78 11.39 -1.90 -5.26
N GLU A 79 12.32 -2.83 -5.01
CA GLU A 79 13.61 -2.89 -5.71
C GLU A 79 13.49 -3.18 -7.21
N ALA A 80 12.44 -3.90 -7.59
CA ALA A 80 12.08 -4.14 -8.98
C ALA A 80 11.33 -2.95 -9.62
N GLY A 81 11.06 -1.88 -8.86
CA GLY A 81 10.27 -0.73 -9.31
C GLY A 81 8.79 -1.05 -9.53
N PHE A 82 8.25 -2.11 -8.94
CA PHE A 82 6.85 -2.57 -9.13
C PHE A 82 5.86 -1.88 -8.19
N VAL A 83 6.34 -1.04 -7.28
CA VAL A 83 5.51 -0.23 -6.37
C VAL A 83 6.05 1.20 -6.37
N ASP A 84 5.19 2.17 -6.68
CA ASP A 84 5.60 3.57 -6.82
C ASP A 84 5.27 4.42 -5.58
N TRP A 85 4.23 4.05 -4.82
CA TRP A 85 3.85 4.67 -3.55
C TRP A 85 3.02 3.71 -2.70
N ILE A 86 3.02 3.90 -1.38
CA ILE A 86 2.38 2.98 -0.43
C ILE A 86 1.47 3.74 0.52
N ILE A 87 0.31 3.17 0.85
CA ILE A 87 -0.48 3.54 2.04
C ILE A 87 -0.54 2.35 2.99
N SER A 88 -0.16 2.54 4.24
CA SER A 88 -0.14 1.47 5.24
C SER A 88 -0.92 1.86 6.49
N THR A 89 -1.31 0.88 7.31
CA THR A 89 -1.58 1.14 8.73
C THR A 89 -0.28 1.52 9.43
N GLY A 90 -0.37 2.35 10.48
CA GLY A 90 0.78 2.68 11.31
C GLY A 90 1.36 1.46 12.03
N ALA A 91 0.52 0.47 12.36
CA ALA A 91 0.96 -0.79 12.96
C ALA A 91 1.93 -1.57 12.07
N ASN A 92 1.67 -1.68 10.75
CA ASN A 92 2.62 -2.31 9.83
C ASN A 92 3.96 -1.56 9.80
N LEU A 93 3.94 -0.23 9.77
CA LEU A 93 5.19 0.56 9.73
C LEU A 93 5.97 0.49 11.05
N TYR A 94 5.27 0.42 12.17
CA TYR A 94 5.88 0.22 13.48
C TYR A 94 6.54 -1.16 13.58
N HIS A 95 5.81 -2.22 13.22
CA HIS A 95 6.34 -3.57 13.30
C HIS A 95 7.43 -3.87 12.25
N ASP A 96 7.39 -3.20 11.10
CA ASP A 96 8.47 -3.20 10.12
C ASP A 96 9.79 -2.69 10.73
N THR A 97 9.69 -1.66 11.58
CA THR A 97 10.86 -1.05 12.23
C THR A 97 11.59 -2.03 13.14
N HIS A 98 10.89 -3.02 13.75
CA HIS A 98 11.55 -4.05 14.56
C HIS A 98 12.66 -4.76 13.78
N PHE A 99 12.40 -5.11 12.52
CA PHE A 99 13.37 -5.80 11.66
C PHE A 99 14.58 -4.92 11.35
N GLY A 100 14.38 -3.65 11.01
CA GLY A 100 15.47 -2.69 10.77
C GLY A 100 16.31 -2.38 12.02
N LEU A 101 15.73 -2.53 13.21
CA LEU A 101 16.45 -2.39 14.49
C LEU A 101 17.14 -3.69 14.94
N GLY A 102 17.02 -4.77 14.17
CA GLY A 102 17.56 -6.08 14.54
C GLY A 102 16.83 -6.75 15.71
N LEU A 103 15.56 -6.43 15.91
CA LEU A 103 14.72 -7.00 16.96
C LEU A 103 13.91 -8.16 16.40
N PRO A 104 14.11 -9.40 16.89
CA PRO A 104 13.50 -10.58 16.30
C PRO A 104 12.03 -10.74 16.71
N LEU A 105 11.24 -11.27 15.77
CA LEU A 105 9.91 -11.82 15.98
C LEU A 105 9.96 -13.31 15.64
N HIS A 106 9.13 -14.11 16.29
CA HIS A 106 9.17 -15.57 16.21
C HIS A 106 7.81 -16.14 15.80
N VAL A 107 7.83 -17.22 15.03
CA VAL A 107 6.62 -18.01 14.76
C VAL A 107 6.18 -18.70 16.05
N GLY A 108 4.90 -18.55 16.37
CA GLY A 108 4.22 -19.15 17.51
C GLY A 108 3.08 -20.06 17.08
N ARG A 109 2.05 -20.14 17.92
CA ARG A 109 0.80 -20.86 17.64
C ARG A 109 -0.38 -19.94 17.94
N PRO A 110 -1.52 -20.08 17.25
CA PRO A 110 -2.67 -19.21 17.48
C PRO A 110 -3.36 -19.44 18.83
N ASN A 111 -3.12 -20.59 19.48
CA ASN A 111 -3.80 -21.04 20.70
C ASN A 111 -2.88 -21.13 21.92
N VAL A 112 -1.84 -20.29 22.00
CA VAL A 112 -0.99 -20.18 23.19
C VAL A 112 -1.76 -19.49 24.33
N ASP A 113 -1.52 -19.88 25.58
CA ASP A 113 -2.17 -19.27 26.75
C ASP A 113 -1.69 -17.82 26.98
N ASP A 114 -2.60 -16.87 26.79
CA ASP A 114 -2.34 -15.43 26.95
C ASP A 114 -1.97 -15.03 28.37
N VAL A 115 -2.44 -15.76 29.39
CA VAL A 115 -2.09 -15.48 30.79
C VAL A 115 -0.63 -15.82 31.04
N THR A 116 -0.17 -16.96 30.53
CA THR A 116 1.25 -17.34 30.57
C THR A 116 2.09 -16.36 29.76
N LEU A 117 1.69 -16.01 28.53
CA LEU A 117 2.41 -15.02 27.72
C LEU A 117 2.59 -13.69 28.46
N ARG A 118 1.52 -13.19 29.09
CA ARG A 118 1.57 -11.94 29.87
C ARG A 118 2.51 -12.03 31.08
N LYS A 119 2.49 -13.15 31.81
CA LYS A 119 3.38 -13.38 32.96
C LYS A 119 4.85 -13.43 32.55
N GLU A 120 5.14 -14.05 31.42
CA GLU A 120 6.50 -14.21 30.88
C GLU A 120 6.97 -12.98 30.08
N GLY A 121 6.16 -11.92 29.98
CA GLY A 121 6.53 -10.72 29.22
C GLY A 121 6.62 -10.95 27.70
N VAL A 122 5.85 -11.90 27.17
CA VAL A 122 5.74 -12.18 25.73
C VAL A 122 4.48 -11.55 25.18
N VAL A 123 4.60 -10.86 24.05
CA VAL A 123 3.48 -10.27 23.30
C VAL A 123 3.21 -11.14 22.08
N ARG A 124 1.94 -11.27 21.69
CA ARG A 124 1.56 -11.92 20.44
C ARG A 124 0.76 -11.05 19.49
N ILE A 125 0.94 -11.33 18.21
CA ILE A 125 0.06 -10.93 17.11
C ILE A 125 -0.40 -12.24 16.46
N TYR A 126 -1.58 -12.72 16.85
CA TYR A 126 -2.09 -14.03 16.46
C TYR A 126 -1.07 -15.17 16.73
N ASP A 127 -0.37 -15.66 15.73
CA ASP A 127 0.65 -16.72 15.79
C ASP A 127 2.09 -16.18 15.62
N ILE A 128 2.31 -14.89 15.88
CA ILE A 128 3.63 -14.24 15.95
C ILE A 128 3.91 -13.86 17.40
N LEU A 129 5.09 -14.21 17.92
CA LEU A 129 5.52 -13.97 19.30
C LEU A 129 6.79 -13.11 19.35
N PHE A 130 6.88 -12.22 20.32
CA PHE A 130 8.10 -11.47 20.60
C PHE A 130 8.15 -11.00 22.05
N ASP A 131 9.37 -10.78 22.54
CA ASP A 131 9.62 -10.25 23.88
C ASP A 131 9.08 -8.82 23.99
N TYR A 132 8.43 -8.48 25.10
CA TYR A 132 7.88 -7.15 25.35
C TYR A 132 8.93 -6.03 25.20
N ASN A 133 10.20 -6.31 25.50
CA ASN A 133 11.32 -5.39 25.31
C ASN A 133 11.52 -4.97 23.85
N VAL A 134 11.05 -5.75 22.87
CA VAL A 134 11.05 -5.34 21.45
C VAL A 134 10.24 -4.06 21.24
N LEU A 135 9.07 -3.94 21.90
CA LEU A 135 8.25 -2.72 21.83
C LEU A 135 9.00 -1.55 22.47
N LEU A 136 9.51 -1.74 23.69
CA LEU A 136 10.19 -0.69 24.46
C LEU A 136 11.40 -0.11 23.70
N ARG A 137 12.21 -0.98 23.10
CA ARG A 137 13.39 -0.56 22.31
C ARG A 137 13.00 0.16 21.03
N THR A 138 11.89 -0.23 20.40
CA THR A 138 11.38 0.45 19.20
C THR A 138 10.80 1.81 19.55
N ASP A 139 10.09 1.91 20.67
CA ASP A 139 9.57 3.17 21.21
C ASP A 139 10.69 4.13 21.59
N GLU A 140 11.76 3.62 22.23
CA GLU A 140 12.96 4.41 22.53
C GLU A 140 13.62 4.95 21.26
N PHE A 141 13.75 4.12 20.22
CA PHE A 141 14.29 4.56 18.94
C PHE A 141 13.45 5.71 18.35
N PHE A 142 12.13 5.56 18.26
CA PHE A 142 11.25 6.60 17.73
C PHE A 142 11.33 7.89 18.55
N ARG A 143 11.23 7.80 19.88
CA ARG A 143 11.33 8.98 20.75
C ARG A 143 12.66 9.72 20.58
N ARG A 144 13.76 8.98 20.36
CA ARG A 144 15.08 9.58 20.13
C ARG A 144 15.16 10.30 18.77
N ILE A 145 14.62 9.72 17.70
CA ILE A 145 14.66 10.39 16.39
C ILE A 145 13.72 11.60 16.35
N PHE A 146 12.60 11.57 17.07
CA PHE A 146 11.66 12.69 17.12
C PHE A 146 12.27 13.96 17.71
N ASP A 147 13.30 13.84 18.56
CA ASP A 147 14.01 14.99 19.13
C ASP A 147 14.95 15.68 18.12
N ALA A 148 15.21 15.06 16.96
CA ALA A 148 16.05 15.66 15.94
C ALA A 148 15.38 16.90 15.31
N PRO A 149 16.15 17.94 14.92
CA PRO A 149 15.60 19.20 14.41
C PRO A 149 14.66 19.05 13.21
N GLU A 150 14.90 18.08 12.33
CA GLU A 150 14.08 17.85 11.13
C GLU A 150 12.64 17.41 11.43
N PHE A 151 12.39 16.86 12.63
CA PHE A 151 11.05 16.48 13.12
C PHE A 151 10.33 17.60 13.90
N GLN A 152 11.01 18.69 14.27
CA GLN A 152 10.45 19.73 15.14
C GLN A 152 9.55 20.73 14.39
N ARG A 153 8.60 20.21 13.60
CA ARG A 153 7.63 20.96 12.78
C ARG A 153 6.42 20.11 12.42
N THR A 154 5.43 20.75 11.80
CA THR A 154 4.31 20.07 11.15
C THR A 154 4.75 19.45 9.81
N MET A 155 4.30 18.23 9.53
CA MET A 155 4.55 17.52 8.26
C MET A 155 3.44 16.51 7.95
N GLY A 156 3.33 16.08 6.69
CA GLY A 156 2.54 14.91 6.30
C GLY A 156 3.24 13.60 6.65
N THR A 157 2.53 12.48 6.55
CA THR A 157 3.10 11.17 6.90
C THR A 157 4.14 10.68 5.89
N ALA A 158 4.02 11.01 4.60
CA ALA A 158 5.06 10.63 3.62
C ALA A 158 6.43 11.22 3.96
N GLU A 159 6.47 12.50 4.35
CA GLU A 159 7.69 13.16 4.79
C GLU A 159 8.21 12.54 6.09
N PHE A 160 7.32 12.35 7.07
CA PHE A 160 7.66 11.74 8.35
C PHE A 160 8.28 10.34 8.17
N HIS A 161 7.64 9.46 7.38
CA HIS A 161 8.12 8.10 7.15
C HIS A 161 9.41 8.06 6.32
N TYR A 162 9.60 9.00 5.40
CA TYR A 162 10.87 9.12 4.67
C TYR A 162 12.03 9.49 5.60
N LEU A 163 11.81 10.44 6.53
CA LEU A 163 12.80 10.77 7.55
C LEU A 163 13.05 9.57 8.49
N CYS A 164 12.01 8.89 8.95
CA CYS A 164 12.17 7.66 9.73
C CYS A 164 12.99 6.61 8.97
N GLY A 165 12.70 6.40 7.68
CA GLY A 165 13.42 5.48 6.80
C GLY A 165 14.92 5.80 6.69
N LYS A 166 15.29 7.08 6.61
CA LYS A 166 16.69 7.55 6.66
C LYS A 166 17.41 7.10 7.93
N TYR A 167 16.79 7.28 9.10
CA TYR A 167 17.39 6.86 10.38
C TYR A 167 17.44 5.34 10.53
N ILE A 168 16.42 4.63 10.02
CA ILE A 168 16.40 3.16 10.04
C ILE A 168 17.49 2.60 9.11
N ALA A 169 17.67 3.15 7.90
CA ALA A 169 18.73 2.75 6.98
C ALA A 169 20.13 2.92 7.60
N GLU A 170 20.37 4.04 8.28
CA GLU A 170 21.62 4.24 9.02
C GLU A 170 21.78 3.25 10.17
N ARG A 171 20.69 2.92 10.87
CA ARG A 171 20.71 1.90 11.92
C ARG A 171 21.02 0.51 11.39
N GLU A 172 20.42 0.12 10.25
CA GLU A 172 20.75 -1.14 9.57
C GLU A 172 22.24 -1.19 9.22
N ARG A 173 22.79 -0.09 8.67
CA ARG A 173 24.22 0.03 8.34
C ARG A 173 25.11 -0.19 9.56
N VAL A 174 24.79 0.45 10.70
CA VAL A 174 25.52 0.29 11.97
C VAL A 174 25.44 -1.15 12.50
N LEU A 175 24.31 -1.83 12.30
CA LEU A 175 24.10 -3.22 12.70
C LEU A 175 24.68 -4.24 11.72
N GLY A 176 25.24 -3.81 10.59
CA GLY A 176 25.69 -4.72 9.53
C GLY A 176 24.54 -5.44 8.82
N GLN A 177 23.32 -4.91 8.92
CA GLN A 177 22.13 -5.42 8.24
C GLN A 177 21.91 -4.67 6.94
N LYS A 178 21.15 -5.28 6.02
CA LYS A 178 20.74 -4.64 4.78
C LYS A 178 19.30 -5.00 4.46
N LYS A 179 18.49 -4.00 4.12
CA LYS A 179 17.15 -4.16 3.53
C LYS A 179 16.25 -5.04 4.40
N ARG A 180 16.19 -4.72 5.69
CA ARG A 180 15.35 -5.43 6.68
C ARG A 180 14.07 -4.66 6.99
N SER A 181 14.00 -3.38 6.68
CA SER A 181 12.82 -2.53 6.86
C SER A 181 12.31 -1.97 5.53
N LEU A 182 11.02 -2.11 5.30
CA LEU A 182 10.26 -1.42 4.25
C LEU A 182 10.55 0.09 4.24
N LEU A 183 10.52 0.75 5.40
CA LEU A 183 10.75 2.20 5.48
C LEU A 183 12.16 2.59 5.01
N SER A 184 13.17 1.81 5.37
CA SER A 184 14.55 2.05 4.93
C SER A 184 14.69 1.93 3.41
N VAL A 185 14.10 0.89 2.81
CA VAL A 185 14.14 0.66 1.36
C VAL A 185 13.31 1.71 0.62
N ALA A 186 12.12 2.05 1.13
CA ALA A 186 11.30 3.11 0.54
C ALA A 186 12.04 4.46 0.51
N TYR A 187 12.82 4.78 1.56
CA TYR A 187 13.71 5.94 1.59
C TYR A 187 14.79 5.88 0.49
N GLU A 188 15.51 4.77 0.35
CA GLU A 188 16.57 4.60 -0.65
C GLU A 188 16.04 4.73 -2.09
N TYR A 189 14.86 4.17 -2.36
CA TYR A 189 14.25 4.12 -3.68
C TYR A 189 13.29 5.30 -3.98
N GLY A 190 13.10 6.23 -3.06
CA GLY A 190 12.25 7.42 -3.27
C GLY A 190 10.76 7.09 -3.38
N VAL A 191 10.29 6.04 -2.68
CA VAL A 191 8.88 5.62 -2.64
C VAL A 191 8.21 6.29 -1.44
N PRO A 192 7.24 7.20 -1.62
CA PRO A 192 6.53 7.83 -0.50
C PRO A 192 5.60 6.81 0.18
N VAL A 193 5.61 6.81 1.51
CA VAL A 193 4.82 5.92 2.37
C VAL A 193 3.88 6.74 3.24
N TYR A 194 2.58 6.58 3.02
CA TYR A 194 1.52 7.29 3.73
C TYR A 194 0.88 6.41 4.80
N THR A 195 0.29 7.02 5.83
CA THR A 195 -0.56 6.35 6.82
C THR A 195 -1.87 7.09 6.98
N SER A 196 -2.98 6.42 6.68
CA SER A 196 -4.32 7.02 6.68
C SER A 196 -4.87 7.35 8.08
N SER A 197 -4.34 6.70 9.12
CA SER A 197 -4.70 6.94 10.52
C SER A 197 -3.44 7.09 11.38
N PRO A 198 -2.71 8.22 11.32
CA PRO A 198 -1.38 8.35 11.94
C PRO A 198 -1.36 8.22 13.46
N GLY A 199 -2.47 8.54 14.13
CA GLY A 199 -2.61 8.35 15.59
C GLY A 199 -2.84 6.90 16.02
N ASP A 200 -3.18 6.00 15.10
CA ASP A 200 -3.58 4.62 15.38
C ASP A 200 -2.40 3.64 15.26
N SER A 201 -1.37 3.88 16.08
CA SER A 201 -0.20 2.99 16.23
C SER A 201 0.69 3.44 17.38
N SER A 202 1.62 2.58 17.81
CA SER A 202 2.67 2.96 18.76
C SER A 202 3.48 4.17 18.30
N ILE A 203 3.68 4.37 16.99
CA ILE A 203 4.33 5.59 16.46
C ILE A 203 3.52 6.83 16.90
N GLY A 204 2.21 6.84 16.62
CA GLY A 204 1.30 7.91 17.01
C GLY A 204 1.25 8.13 18.53
N MET A 205 1.25 7.04 19.31
CA MET A 205 1.29 7.11 20.78
C MET A 205 2.57 7.78 21.30
N ASN A 206 3.74 7.47 20.72
CA ASN A 206 5.01 8.12 21.10
C ASN A 206 5.06 9.61 20.67
N ILE A 207 4.43 9.98 19.54
CA ILE A 207 4.27 11.39 19.17
C ILE A 207 3.38 12.12 20.19
N ALA A 208 2.30 11.49 20.63
CA ALA A 208 1.40 12.04 21.64
C ALA A 208 2.07 12.21 23.02
N GLU A 209 2.98 11.30 23.40
CA GLU A 209 3.80 11.46 24.61
C GLU A 209 4.73 12.68 24.50
N LYS A 210 5.47 12.79 23.38
CA LYS A 210 6.37 13.92 23.10
C LYS A 210 5.66 15.28 23.05
N TYR A 211 4.36 15.30 22.77
CA TYR A 211 3.55 16.52 22.87
C TYR A 211 3.64 17.15 24.27
N PHE A 212 3.56 16.34 25.33
CA PHE A 212 3.63 16.82 26.72
C PHE A 212 5.03 17.27 27.14
N THR A 213 6.07 16.82 26.43
CA THR A 213 7.46 17.24 26.68
C THR A 213 7.89 18.43 25.80
N GLY A 214 6.95 19.11 25.15
CA GLY A 214 7.21 20.33 24.38
C GLY A 214 7.65 20.11 22.93
N SER A 215 7.57 18.89 22.40
CA SER A 215 7.89 18.62 20.98
C SER A 215 6.96 19.39 20.04
N LYS A 216 7.54 19.93 18.96
CA LYS A 216 6.82 20.62 17.88
C LYS A 216 6.40 19.69 16.75
N LEU A 217 6.77 18.41 16.81
CA LEU A 217 6.35 17.41 15.82
C LEU A 217 4.83 17.31 15.78
N ARG A 218 4.24 17.63 14.63
CA ARG A 218 2.81 17.48 14.36
C ARG A 218 2.63 16.77 13.03
N ILE A 219 1.71 15.81 12.98
CA ILE A 219 1.33 15.15 11.75
C ILE A 219 0.03 15.77 11.27
N ASP A 220 0.03 16.28 10.05
CA ASP A 220 -1.14 16.85 9.40
C ASP A 220 -1.56 15.96 8.21
N PRO A 221 -2.62 15.16 8.37
CA PRO A 221 -3.09 14.24 7.32
C PRO A 221 -3.69 14.97 6.11
N ILE A 222 -3.95 16.28 6.18
CA ILE A 222 -4.43 17.07 5.03
C ILE A 222 -3.36 17.12 3.94
N TYR A 223 -2.08 17.17 4.30
CA TYR A 223 -0.99 17.05 3.33
C TYR A 223 -1.07 15.72 2.58
N ASP A 224 -1.33 14.62 3.27
CA ASP A 224 -1.38 13.29 2.67
C ASP A 224 -2.56 13.13 1.72
N VAL A 225 -3.73 13.68 2.08
CA VAL A 225 -4.90 13.71 1.19
C VAL A 225 -4.57 14.41 -0.11
N ASN A 226 -3.95 15.59 -0.05
CA ASN A 226 -3.62 16.36 -1.25
C ASN A 226 -2.44 15.74 -2.01
N GLU A 227 -1.42 15.21 -1.36
CA GLU A 227 -0.26 14.62 -2.05
C GLU A 227 -0.61 13.34 -2.80
N THR A 228 -1.38 12.43 -2.19
CA THR A 228 -1.84 11.22 -2.86
C THR A 228 -2.75 11.53 -4.05
N THR A 229 -3.65 12.49 -3.89
CA THR A 229 -4.47 13.08 -4.97
C THR A 229 -3.60 13.67 -6.08
N ALA A 230 -2.54 14.38 -5.73
CA ALA A 230 -1.63 15.02 -6.67
C ALA A 230 -0.82 13.99 -7.47
N ILE A 231 -0.39 12.88 -6.87
CA ILE A 231 0.30 11.77 -7.55
C ILE A 231 -0.58 11.18 -8.65
N VAL A 232 -1.85 10.90 -8.33
CA VAL A 232 -2.82 10.34 -9.28
C VAL A 232 -3.08 11.32 -10.42
N LEU A 233 -3.39 12.58 -10.09
CA LEU A 233 -3.65 13.62 -11.08
C LEU A 233 -2.44 13.86 -12.00
N ALA A 234 -1.23 13.92 -11.45
CA ALA A 234 -0.01 14.12 -12.23
C ALA A 234 0.24 12.96 -13.20
N THR A 235 -0.01 11.72 -12.76
CA THR A 235 0.07 10.54 -13.62
C THR A 235 -0.85 10.66 -14.82
N LYS A 236 -2.12 11.00 -14.58
CA LYS A 236 -3.16 11.11 -15.62
C LYS A 236 -2.90 12.27 -16.58
N ARG A 237 -2.51 13.44 -16.06
CA ARG A 237 -2.13 14.61 -16.88
C ARG A 237 -0.86 14.38 -17.70
N GLY A 238 0.03 13.51 -17.22
CA GLY A 238 1.19 13.05 -17.97
C GLY A 238 0.88 12.06 -19.09
N GLY A 239 -0.39 11.66 -19.28
CA GLY A 239 -0.80 10.64 -20.26
C GLY A 239 -0.56 9.21 -19.78
N GLY A 240 -0.18 9.02 -18.52
CA GLY A 240 -0.02 7.71 -17.89
C GLY A 240 -1.31 7.20 -17.27
N LYS A 241 -1.23 6.00 -16.68
CA LYS A 241 -2.34 5.30 -16.05
C LYS A 241 -2.08 5.06 -14.57
N SER A 242 -3.12 4.93 -13.76
CA SER A 242 -3.00 4.65 -12.33
C SER A 242 -3.53 3.25 -11.99
N ALA A 243 -2.79 2.52 -11.16
CA ALA A 243 -3.18 1.21 -10.65
C ALA A 243 -3.20 1.23 -9.12
N VAL A 244 -4.14 0.50 -8.53
CA VAL A 244 -4.17 0.23 -7.09
C VAL A 244 -4.06 -1.27 -6.83
N TRP A 245 -3.09 -1.64 -6.01
CA TRP A 245 -2.87 -3.01 -5.55
C TRP A 245 -3.11 -3.09 -4.04
N ILE A 246 -4.22 -3.70 -3.68
CA ILE A 246 -4.81 -3.64 -2.35
C ILE A 246 -4.61 -4.99 -1.65
N LEU A 247 -3.85 -4.97 -0.55
CA LEU A 247 -3.67 -6.12 0.34
C LEU A 247 -4.50 -5.90 1.60
N GLY A 248 -5.62 -6.61 1.68
CA GLY A 248 -6.65 -6.49 2.71
C GLY A 248 -7.73 -5.46 2.36
N GLY A 249 -7.90 -4.46 3.21
CA GLY A 249 -9.00 -3.50 3.14
C GLY A 249 -8.82 -2.30 4.07
N GLY A 250 -9.88 -1.91 4.77
CA GLY A 250 -9.83 -0.89 5.81
C GLY A 250 -9.45 0.51 5.34
N SER A 251 -8.88 1.30 6.25
CA SER A 251 -8.53 2.70 6.02
C SER A 251 -7.52 2.88 4.87
N PRO A 252 -6.45 2.06 4.72
CA PRO A 252 -5.54 2.17 3.58
C PRO A 252 -6.22 2.00 2.21
N LYS A 253 -7.12 1.02 2.07
CA LYS A 253 -7.95 0.86 0.85
C LYS A 253 -8.77 2.11 0.58
N ASN A 254 -9.45 2.66 1.59
CA ASN A 254 -10.24 3.87 1.38
C ASN A 254 -9.38 5.03 0.91
N PHE A 255 -8.24 5.23 1.57
CA PHE A 255 -7.39 6.38 1.39
C PHE A 255 -6.74 6.39 0.00
N ALA A 256 -6.45 5.21 -0.57
CA ALA A 256 -6.03 5.10 -1.96
C ALA A 256 -7.15 5.54 -2.91
N LEU A 257 -8.34 4.96 -2.71
CA LEU A 257 -9.45 5.13 -3.65
C LEU A 257 -10.14 6.50 -3.55
N GLN A 258 -10.06 7.18 -2.40
CA GLN A 258 -10.69 8.49 -2.22
C GLN A 258 -10.00 9.61 -3.00
N THR A 259 -8.79 9.36 -3.52
CA THR A 259 -8.09 10.30 -4.40
C THR A 259 -8.97 10.69 -5.59
N GLU A 260 -9.75 9.75 -6.11
CA GLU A 260 -10.64 9.97 -7.25
C GLU A 260 -11.84 10.89 -6.92
N PRO A 261 -12.67 10.62 -5.90
CA PRO A 261 -13.66 11.59 -5.41
C PRO A 261 -13.05 12.95 -5.03
N GLN A 262 -11.84 12.97 -4.47
CA GLN A 262 -11.15 14.22 -4.14
C GLN A 262 -10.86 15.04 -5.40
N ILE A 263 -10.39 14.42 -6.48
CA ILE A 263 -10.17 15.09 -7.78
C ILE A 263 -11.51 15.54 -8.39
N GLN A 264 -12.43 14.60 -8.56
CA GLN A 264 -13.62 14.77 -9.39
C GLN A 264 -14.73 15.58 -8.71
N GLU A 265 -15.00 15.31 -7.42
CA GLU A 265 -16.15 15.86 -6.71
C GLU A 265 -15.78 17.07 -5.85
N VAL A 266 -14.70 16.94 -5.07
CA VAL A 266 -14.30 17.98 -4.11
C VAL A 266 -13.54 19.11 -4.80
N LEU A 267 -12.51 18.78 -5.58
CA LEU A 267 -11.71 19.76 -6.32
C LEU A 267 -12.33 20.14 -7.67
N LYS A 268 -13.30 19.35 -8.16
CA LYS A 268 -14.04 19.56 -9.42
C LYS A 268 -13.12 19.60 -10.65
N ILE A 269 -12.06 18.83 -10.60
CA ILE A 269 -11.10 18.66 -11.70
C ILE A 269 -11.60 17.49 -12.55
N ASP A 270 -11.70 17.71 -13.86
CA ASP A 270 -12.14 16.67 -14.80
C ASP A 270 -11.06 15.59 -14.94
N GLU A 271 -11.43 14.37 -14.60
CA GLU A 271 -10.55 13.21 -14.49
C GLU A 271 -11.42 11.94 -14.45
N LYS A 272 -10.83 10.77 -14.70
CA LYS A 272 -11.47 9.46 -14.60
C LYS A 272 -10.70 8.56 -13.65
N GLY A 273 -11.45 7.81 -12.85
CA GLY A 273 -11.01 6.76 -11.92
C GLY A 273 -9.77 5.94 -12.30
N HIS A 274 -9.25 5.20 -11.31
CA HIS A 274 -8.12 4.28 -11.54
C HIS A 274 -8.33 3.34 -12.73
N ASP A 275 -7.26 3.11 -13.50
CA ASP A 275 -7.27 2.26 -14.69
C ASP A 275 -7.24 0.78 -14.33
N TYR A 276 -6.52 0.42 -13.27
CA TYR A 276 -6.33 -0.98 -12.88
C TYR A 276 -6.56 -1.17 -11.38
N PHE A 277 -7.25 -2.26 -11.05
CA PHE A 277 -7.61 -2.58 -9.67
C PHE A 277 -7.34 -4.05 -9.37
N ILE A 278 -6.46 -4.31 -8.41
CA ILE A 278 -6.21 -5.65 -7.86
C ILE A 278 -6.46 -5.60 -6.36
N GLN A 279 -7.39 -6.41 -5.87
CA GLN A 279 -7.65 -6.55 -4.46
C GLN A 279 -7.52 -8.02 -4.02
N ILE A 280 -6.73 -8.22 -2.96
CA ILE A 280 -6.68 -9.45 -2.19
C ILE A 280 -7.36 -9.18 -0.85
N THR A 281 -8.42 -9.92 -0.51
CA THR A 281 -9.16 -9.67 0.73
C THR A 281 -9.81 -10.94 1.26
N ASP A 282 -10.00 -11.03 2.57
CA ASP A 282 -10.82 -12.04 3.24
C ASP A 282 -12.22 -11.50 3.61
N ALA A 283 -12.43 -10.20 3.46
CA ALA A 283 -13.64 -9.53 3.88
C ALA A 283 -14.80 -9.78 2.92
N ARG A 284 -15.94 -10.19 3.47
CA ARG A 284 -17.15 -10.43 2.69
C ARG A 284 -17.93 -9.13 2.44
N PRO A 285 -18.49 -8.94 1.24
CA PRO A 285 -19.22 -7.71 0.88
C PRO A 285 -20.54 -7.52 1.65
N ASP A 286 -21.22 -8.60 2.04
CA ASP A 286 -22.56 -8.57 2.68
C ASP A 286 -22.57 -7.91 4.05
N THR A 287 -21.42 -7.83 4.71
CA THR A 287 -21.27 -7.24 6.05
C THR A 287 -21.25 -5.70 6.05
N GLY A 288 -21.25 -5.06 4.87
CA GLY A 288 -21.25 -3.59 4.73
C GLY A 288 -19.91 -2.92 5.05
N GLY A 289 -18.86 -3.69 5.33
CA GLY A 289 -17.52 -3.16 5.56
C GLY A 289 -16.81 -2.79 4.26
N LEU A 290 -16.15 -1.63 4.24
CA LEU A 290 -15.38 -1.16 3.07
C LEU A 290 -14.33 -2.18 2.58
N SER A 291 -13.77 -2.97 3.49
CA SER A 291 -12.83 -4.03 3.15
C SER A 291 -13.40 -4.99 2.09
N GLY A 292 -14.67 -5.35 2.18
CA GLY A 292 -15.36 -6.23 1.21
C GLY A 292 -15.98 -5.51 0.01
N ALA A 293 -15.99 -4.17 -0.02
CA ALA A 293 -16.65 -3.40 -1.07
C ALA A 293 -16.10 -3.74 -2.46
N THR A 294 -17.00 -4.02 -3.40
CA THR A 294 -16.65 -4.55 -4.73
C THR A 294 -16.17 -3.46 -5.70
N PRO A 295 -15.42 -3.80 -6.76
CA PRO A 295 -15.07 -2.86 -7.82
C PRO A 295 -16.30 -2.25 -8.50
N SER A 296 -17.37 -3.05 -8.69
CA SER A 296 -18.64 -2.57 -9.22
C SER A 296 -19.29 -1.50 -8.35
N GLU A 297 -19.18 -1.63 -7.03
CA GLU A 297 -19.58 -0.58 -6.10
C GLU A 297 -18.63 0.62 -6.23
N ALA A 298 -17.31 0.41 -6.31
CA ALA A 298 -16.34 1.49 -6.45
C ALA A 298 -16.54 2.33 -7.73
N VAL A 299 -17.05 1.75 -8.82
CA VAL A 299 -17.44 2.47 -10.05
C VAL A 299 -18.56 3.49 -9.78
N SER A 300 -19.55 3.18 -8.93
CA SER A 300 -20.64 4.14 -8.64
C SER A 300 -20.15 5.39 -7.91
N TRP A 301 -18.99 5.30 -7.26
CA TRP A 301 -18.28 6.39 -6.59
C TRP A 301 -17.21 7.06 -7.47
N GLY A 302 -17.14 6.72 -8.76
CA GLY A 302 -16.13 7.28 -9.68
C GLY A 302 -14.69 6.83 -9.41
N LYS A 303 -14.46 5.87 -8.49
CA LYS A 303 -13.14 5.41 -8.05
C LYS A 303 -12.40 4.56 -9.09
N ILE A 304 -13.14 4.00 -10.04
CA ILE A 304 -12.64 3.15 -11.14
C ILE A 304 -13.27 3.66 -12.43
N ASP A 305 -12.49 3.79 -13.51
CA ASP A 305 -13.04 4.15 -14.83
C ASP A 305 -14.02 3.04 -15.28
N PRO A 306 -15.30 3.35 -15.57
CA PRO A 306 -16.28 2.37 -16.04
C PRO A 306 -15.82 1.56 -17.26
N ALA A 307 -14.99 2.14 -18.14
CA ALA A 307 -14.44 1.45 -19.30
C ALA A 307 -13.40 0.37 -18.94
N GLN A 308 -12.85 0.43 -17.73
CA GLN A 308 -11.82 -0.48 -17.23
C GLN A 308 -12.36 -1.55 -16.27
N LEU A 309 -13.69 -1.69 -16.13
CA LEU A 309 -14.32 -2.76 -15.34
C LEU A 309 -13.76 -4.18 -15.63
N PRO A 310 -13.47 -4.57 -16.90
CA PRO A 310 -12.84 -5.87 -17.19
C PRO A 310 -11.45 -6.05 -16.59
N ASP A 311 -10.78 -4.95 -16.22
CA ASP A 311 -9.43 -4.90 -15.66
C ASP A 311 -9.45 -4.66 -14.15
N THR A 312 -10.49 -5.19 -13.49
CA THR A 312 -10.64 -5.21 -12.04
C THR A 312 -10.67 -6.66 -11.55
N VAL A 313 -9.84 -6.99 -10.57
CA VAL A 313 -9.78 -8.34 -9.98
C VAL A 313 -9.90 -8.25 -8.46
N VAL A 314 -10.86 -8.98 -7.91
CA VAL A 314 -10.91 -9.32 -6.48
C VAL A 314 -10.60 -10.81 -6.33
N CYS A 315 -9.64 -11.14 -5.48
CA CYS A 315 -9.36 -12.49 -5.04
C CYS A 315 -9.69 -12.59 -3.55
N TYR A 316 -10.63 -13.48 -3.20
CA TYR A 316 -10.96 -13.74 -1.80
C TYR A 316 -9.93 -14.72 -1.22
N CYS A 317 -8.87 -14.20 -0.60
CA CYS A 317 -7.72 -14.97 -0.13
C CYS A 317 -6.96 -14.20 0.96
N ASP A 318 -6.26 -14.93 1.83
CA ASP A 318 -5.32 -14.35 2.78
C ASP A 318 -4.13 -13.72 2.04
N SER A 319 -3.76 -12.50 2.41
CA SER A 319 -2.61 -11.80 1.81
C SER A 319 -1.28 -12.51 2.09
N THR A 320 -1.16 -13.26 3.18
CA THR A 320 0.02 -14.07 3.51
C THR A 320 0.20 -15.28 2.57
N ILE A 321 -0.86 -15.71 1.88
CA ILE A 321 -0.80 -16.73 0.81
C ILE A 321 -0.61 -16.06 -0.55
N ALA A 322 -1.44 -15.06 -0.85
CA ALA A 322 -1.49 -14.45 -2.17
C ALA A 322 -0.25 -13.61 -2.50
N LEU A 323 0.26 -12.80 -1.57
CA LEU A 323 1.34 -11.87 -1.86
C LEU A 323 2.66 -12.58 -2.21
N PRO A 324 3.11 -13.64 -1.52
CA PRO A 324 4.29 -14.39 -1.95
C PRO A 324 4.16 -14.97 -3.36
N LEU A 325 2.98 -15.52 -3.70
CA LEU A 325 2.71 -16.07 -5.03
C LEU A 325 2.73 -14.97 -6.11
N LEU A 326 2.08 -13.84 -5.86
CA LEU A 326 2.08 -12.68 -6.77
C LEU A 326 3.48 -12.08 -6.93
N THR A 327 4.26 -12.02 -5.85
CA THR A 327 5.64 -11.50 -5.88
C THR A 327 6.52 -12.40 -6.72
N ALA A 328 6.50 -13.72 -6.47
CA ALA A 328 7.26 -14.68 -7.26
C ALA A 328 6.84 -14.64 -8.74
N TYR A 329 5.53 -14.56 -9.02
CA TYR A 329 5.02 -14.45 -10.38
C TYR A 329 5.52 -13.18 -11.08
N ALA A 330 5.40 -12.02 -10.43
CA ALA A 330 5.79 -10.74 -11.00
C ALA A 330 7.30 -10.67 -11.30
N LEU A 331 8.14 -11.10 -10.36
CA LEU A 331 9.60 -11.11 -10.52
C LEU A 331 10.08 -12.11 -11.57
N GLU A 332 9.35 -13.20 -11.78
CA GLU A 332 9.66 -14.20 -12.81
C GLU A 332 9.19 -13.78 -14.21
N ARG A 333 8.01 -13.14 -14.30
CA ARG A 333 7.33 -12.86 -15.58
C ARG A 333 7.50 -11.42 -16.08
N HIS A 334 8.07 -10.51 -15.30
CA HIS A 334 8.28 -9.12 -15.70
C HIS A 334 9.69 -8.65 -15.36
N ALA A 335 10.33 -7.94 -16.29
CA ALA A 335 11.63 -7.31 -16.01
C ALA A 335 11.47 -6.15 -15.01
N PRO A 336 12.48 -5.84 -14.18
CA PRO A 336 12.44 -4.66 -13.32
C PRO A 336 12.15 -3.37 -14.11
N ARG A 337 11.33 -2.49 -13.54
CA ARG A 337 10.98 -1.19 -14.12
C ARG A 337 11.95 -0.11 -13.66
N ARG A 338 11.94 1.01 -14.37
CA ARG A 338 12.63 2.21 -13.87
C ARG A 338 11.87 2.78 -12.67
N HIS A 339 12.57 2.96 -11.55
CA HIS A 339 12.02 3.62 -10.37
C HIS A 339 11.56 5.05 -10.69
N LYS A 340 10.29 5.37 -10.39
CA LYS A 340 9.72 6.70 -10.63
C LYS A 340 10.17 7.74 -9.60
N ARG A 341 10.64 7.31 -8.43
CA ARG A 341 11.14 8.17 -7.32
C ARG A 341 10.17 9.31 -7.01
N LEU A 342 8.93 8.95 -6.65
CA LEU A 342 7.84 9.91 -6.49
C LEU A 342 8.04 10.85 -5.30
N TYR A 343 8.81 10.44 -4.28
CA TYR A 343 9.02 11.23 -3.07
C TYR A 343 9.67 12.59 -3.37
N GLU A 344 10.67 12.60 -4.26
CA GLU A 344 11.42 13.80 -4.66
C GLU A 344 10.56 14.76 -5.50
N ARG A 345 9.47 14.25 -6.09
CA ARG A 345 8.58 15.01 -6.98
C ARG A 345 7.29 15.48 -6.30
N ARG A 346 7.09 15.19 -5.01
CA ARG A 346 5.86 15.58 -4.27
C ARG A 346 5.54 17.07 -4.40
N GLY A 347 6.56 17.94 -4.31
CA GLY A 347 6.39 19.39 -4.49
C GLY A 347 5.89 19.77 -5.89
N GLU A 348 6.42 19.14 -6.95
CA GLU A 348 5.97 19.32 -8.34
C GLU A 348 4.50 18.91 -8.49
N PHE A 349 4.11 17.76 -7.92
CA PHE A 349 2.75 17.25 -7.98
C PHE A 349 1.77 18.18 -7.25
N MET A 350 2.13 18.65 -6.05
CA MET A 350 1.29 19.57 -5.28
C MET A 350 1.04 20.89 -6.02
N GLN A 351 2.06 21.44 -6.66
CA GLN A 351 1.91 22.63 -7.49
C GLN A 351 1.00 22.39 -8.69
N LEU A 352 1.05 21.21 -9.31
CA LEU A 352 0.12 20.85 -10.38
C LEU A 352 -1.33 20.79 -9.88
N LEU A 353 -1.56 20.13 -8.74
CA LEU A 353 -2.89 20.01 -8.14
C LEU A 353 -3.50 21.37 -7.84
N GLU A 354 -2.74 22.27 -7.21
CA GLU A 354 -3.18 23.63 -6.88
C GLU A 354 -3.54 24.42 -8.15
N ARG A 355 -2.71 24.34 -9.19
CA ARG A 355 -3.00 24.99 -10.49
C ARG A 355 -4.28 24.47 -11.12
N GLU A 356 -4.46 23.15 -11.19
CA GLU A 356 -5.67 22.52 -11.76
C GLU A 356 -6.93 22.89 -10.98
N PHE A 357 -6.85 22.91 -9.63
CA PHE A 357 -7.95 23.36 -8.77
C PHE A 357 -8.37 24.80 -9.08
N HIS A 358 -7.43 25.74 -9.15
CA HIS A 358 -7.75 27.13 -9.47
C HIS A 358 -8.31 27.30 -10.88
N LEU A 359 -7.88 26.48 -11.85
CA LEU A 359 -8.47 26.45 -13.20
C LEU A 359 -9.92 25.94 -13.17
N ALA A 360 -10.19 24.87 -12.41
CA ALA A 360 -11.54 24.33 -12.22
C ALA A 360 -12.49 25.38 -11.60
N GLN A 361 -12.06 26.08 -10.55
CA GLN A 361 -12.83 27.16 -9.92
C GLN A 361 -13.16 28.30 -10.88
N LYS A 362 -12.18 28.72 -11.71
CA LYS A 362 -12.41 29.75 -12.75
C LYS A 362 -13.42 29.29 -13.79
N ARG A 363 -13.39 28.02 -14.22
CA ARG A 363 -14.36 27.44 -15.17
C ARG A 363 -15.76 27.41 -14.56
N GLU A 364 -15.90 26.99 -13.30
CA GLU A 364 -17.18 26.95 -12.60
C GLU A 364 -17.78 28.36 -12.44
N ALA A 365 -16.98 29.34 -12.05
CA ALA A 365 -17.41 30.73 -11.92
C ALA A 365 -17.91 31.31 -13.27
N ARG A 366 -17.23 31.00 -14.38
CA ARG A 366 -17.66 31.39 -15.74
C ARG A 366 -18.98 30.72 -16.12
N ARG A 367 -19.16 29.43 -15.80
CA ARG A 367 -20.41 28.68 -16.06
C ARG A 367 -21.59 29.29 -15.29
N LYS A 368 -21.41 29.59 -14.00
CA LYS A 368 -22.45 30.25 -13.17
C LYS A 368 -22.84 31.63 -13.69
N LYS A 369 -21.88 32.42 -14.20
CA LYS A 369 -22.17 33.73 -14.84
C LYS A 369 -22.95 33.61 -16.14
N ARG A 370 -22.75 32.54 -16.92
CA ARG A 370 -23.49 32.27 -18.16
C ARG A 370 -24.93 31.80 -17.93
N ILE A 371 -25.21 31.11 -16.84
CA ILE A 371 -26.57 30.61 -16.50
C ILE A 371 -27.45 31.74 -15.91
N LYS A 372 -26.84 32.77 -15.33
CA LYS A 372 -27.53 33.94 -14.77
C LYS A 372 -27.85 35.05 -15.79
N LYS A 373 -27.33 34.93 -17.02
CA LYS A 373 -27.67 35.77 -18.17
C LYS A 373 -28.57 34.97 -19.08
#